data_AF-A0A2V4N861-F1
#
_entry.id   AF-A0A2V4N861-F1
#
_cell.length_a   1.000
_cell.length_b   1.000
_cell.length_c   1.000
_cell.angle_alpha   90.00
_cell.angle_beta   90.00
_cell.angle_gamma   90.00
#
_symmetry.space_group_name_H-M   'P 1'
#
loop_
_entity.id
_entity.type
_entity.pdbx_description
1 polymer ?
#
loop_
_entity_poly.entity_id
_entity_poly.type
_entity_poly.pdbx_seq_one_letter_code
_entity_poly.pdbx_strand_id
1 'polypeptide(L)' 'VRDDEQAEGRMLAEIARSLEVPVAEHEQTFVTAQPMNRLIEPADVAGAALWLAGDESIQVTGSTVTVDGGDTAR' A
#
# COMPACT_ATOMS: atom_id res chain seq x y z
N VAL A 1 1.19 -3.15 -0.09
CA VAL A 1 2.37 -2.37 0.35
C VAL A 1 3.59 -3.25 0.15
N ARG A 2 4.71 -2.73 -0.37
CA ARG A 2 5.96 -3.48 -0.54
C ARG A 2 6.41 -4.03 0.82
N ASP A 3 6.97 -5.23 0.80
CA ASP A 3 7.60 -5.83 1.97
C ASP A 3 8.87 -5.06 2.35
N ASP A 4 9.12 -4.94 3.65
CA ASP A 4 10.24 -4.17 4.21
C ASP A 4 10.97 -5.06 5.21
N GLU A 5 12.23 -5.38 4.93
CA GLU A 5 13.06 -6.24 5.78
C GLU A 5 13.38 -5.60 7.13
N GLN A 6 13.52 -4.27 7.19
CA GLN A 6 13.86 -3.54 8.41
C GLN A 6 12.67 -3.49 9.38
N ALA A 7 11.45 -3.43 8.84
CA ALA A 7 10.21 -3.45 9.60
C ALA A 7 9.62 -4.87 9.76
N GLU A 8 10.35 -5.91 9.35
CA GLU A 8 9.88 -7.31 9.29
C GLU A 8 8.54 -7.49 8.54
N GLY A 9 8.22 -6.56 7.63
CA GLY A 9 7.00 -6.54 6.84
C GLY A 9 7.04 -7.61 5.76
N ARG A 10 6.09 -8.57 5.82
CA ARG A 10 5.98 -9.71 4.88
C ARG A 10 4.59 -9.87 4.29
N MET A 11 3.81 -8.80 4.28
CA MET A 11 2.39 -8.85 3.91
C MET A 11 2.20 -9.15 2.41
N LEU A 12 3.02 -8.58 1.52
CA LEU A 12 2.90 -8.81 0.08
C LEU A 12 3.22 -10.26 -0.27
N ALA A 13 4.28 -10.83 0.29
CA ALA A 13 4.62 -12.24 0.15
C ALA A 13 3.54 -13.17 0.74
N GLU A 14 2.89 -12.77 1.85
CA GLU A 14 1.78 -13.53 2.45
C GLU A 14 0.53 -13.54 1.55
N ILE A 15 0.18 -12.39 0.97
CA ILE A 15 -0.92 -12.27 0.03
C ILE A 15 -0.62 -13.09 -1.23
N ALA A 16 0.60 -13.01 -1.78
CA ALA A 16 1.01 -13.83 -2.91
C ALA A 16 0.80 -15.32 -2.66
N ARG A 17 1.24 -15.79 -1.47
CA ARG A 17 1.07 -17.19 -1.07
C ARG A 17 -0.39 -17.59 -0.94
N SER A 18 -1.21 -16.72 -0.34
CA SER A 18 -2.64 -16.95 -0.15
C SER A 18 -3.42 -16.98 -1.47
N LEU A 19 -2.95 -16.23 -2.47
CA LEU A 19 -3.52 -16.18 -3.81
C LEU A 19 -2.90 -17.19 -4.78
N GLU A 20 -2.04 -18.09 -4.29
CA GLU A 20 -1.30 -19.07 -5.09
C GLU A 20 -0.50 -18.44 -6.25
N VAL A 21 -0.07 -17.18 -6.08
CA VAL A 21 0.77 -16.46 -7.03
C VAL A 21 2.23 -16.87 -6.79
N PRO A 22 2.98 -17.31 -7.83
CA PRO A 22 4.38 -17.66 -7.69
C PRO A 22 5.21 -16.51 -7.10
N VAL A 23 5.92 -16.78 -5.99
CA VAL A 23 6.73 -15.78 -5.27
C VAL A 23 7.85 -15.19 -6.14
N ALA A 24 8.27 -15.86 -7.21
CA ALA A 24 9.25 -15.29 -8.14
C ALA A 24 8.69 -14.12 -8.98
N GLU A 25 7.37 -14.02 -9.15
CA GLU A 25 6.72 -13.08 -10.10
C GLU A 25 5.71 -12.14 -9.43
N HIS A 26 5.36 -12.42 -8.17
CA HIS A 26 4.27 -11.74 -7.47
C HIS A 26 4.38 -10.21 -7.44
N GLU A 27 5.57 -9.64 -7.23
CA GLU A 27 5.74 -8.18 -7.22
C GLU A 27 5.26 -7.56 -8.55
N GLN A 28 5.68 -8.12 -9.68
CA GLN A 28 5.31 -7.60 -10.99
C GLN A 28 3.81 -7.72 -11.23
N THR A 29 3.20 -8.83 -10.82
CA THR A 29 1.74 -9.02 -10.87
C THR A 29 1.02 -7.91 -10.09
N PHE A 30 1.43 -7.66 -8.85
CA PHE A 30 0.81 -6.63 -8.01
C PHE A 30 1.06 -5.21 -8.51
N VAL A 31 2.24 -4.93 -9.09
CA VAL A 31 2.53 -3.63 -9.74
C VAL A 31 1.52 -3.36 -10.86
N THR A 32 1.34 -4.33 -11.77
CA THR A 32 0.46 -4.16 -12.94
C THR A 32 -1.03 -4.15 -12.59
N ALA A 33 -1.40 -4.68 -11.43
CA ALA A 33 -2.77 -4.60 -10.95
C ALA A 33 -3.13 -3.17 -10.54
N GLN A 34 -2.19 -2.37 -10.05
CA GLN A 34 -2.47 -1.03 -9.54
C GLN A 34 -2.52 -0.01 -10.69
N PRO A 35 -3.54 0.88 -10.76
CA PRO A 35 -3.63 1.91 -11.80
C PRO A 35 -2.40 2.82 -11.90
N MET A 36 -1.74 3.11 -10.77
CA MET A 36 -0.50 3.89 -10.74
C MET A 36 0.76 3.12 -11.17
N ASN A 37 0.65 1.82 -11.49
CA ASN A 37 1.76 0.95 -11.93
C ASN A 37 2.99 1.00 -10.99
N ARG A 38 2.75 1.12 -9.68
CA ARG A 38 3.80 1.16 -8.66
C ARG A 38 3.23 0.66 -7.34
N LEU A 39 3.91 -0.30 -6.71
CA LEU A 39 3.59 -0.72 -5.35
C LEU A 39 3.59 0.47 -4.39
N ILE A 40 2.57 0.51 -3.53
CA ILE A 40 2.58 1.36 -2.34
C ILE A 40 3.79 0.99 -1.49
N GLU A 41 4.60 1.97 -1.15
CA GLU A 41 5.72 1.84 -0.23
C GLU A 41 5.25 2.15 1.21
N PRO A 42 5.90 1.62 2.25
CA PRO A 42 5.57 1.95 3.64
C PRO A 42 5.54 3.47 3.91
N ALA A 43 6.43 4.22 3.24
CA ALA A 43 6.51 5.67 3.35
C ALA A 43 5.25 6.40 2.83
N ASP A 44 4.52 5.83 1.86
CA ASP A 44 3.29 6.43 1.34
C ASP A 44 2.18 6.40 2.40
N VAL A 45 2.06 5.27 3.12
CA VAL A 45 1.11 5.11 4.24
C VAL A 45 1.53 6.00 5.42
N ALA A 46 2.83 6.02 5.74
CA ALA A 46 3.37 6.86 6.81
C ALA A 46 3.15 8.35 6.52
N GLY A 47 3.31 8.80 5.26
CA GLY A 47 3.04 10.17 4.86
C GLY A 47 1.57 10.55 5.02
N ALA A 48 0.64 9.69 4.62
CA ALA A 48 -0.79 9.92 4.81
C ALA A 48 -1.16 9.96 6.31
N ALA A 49 -0.59 9.06 7.11
CA ALA A 49 -0.79 9.05 8.57
C ALA A 49 -0.22 10.31 9.23
N LEU A 50 0.95 10.78 8.79
CA LEU A 50 1.56 12.01 9.27
C LEU A 50 0.69 13.23 8.93
N TRP A 51 0.15 13.30 7.70
CA TRP A 51 -0.78 14.36 7.30
C TRP A 51 -2.06 14.33 8.16
N LEU A 52 -2.65 13.15 8.38
CA LEU A 52 -3.82 12.96 9.26
C LEU A 52 -3.54 13.35 10.72
N ALA A 53 -2.29 13.26 11.17
CA ALA A 53 -1.87 13.65 12.50
C ALA A 53 -1.42 15.13 12.60
N GLY A 54 -1.32 15.83 11.47
CA GLY A 54 -0.81 17.20 11.38
C GLY A 54 -1.90 18.26 11.25
N ASP A 55 -1.49 19.52 11.45
CA ASP A 55 -2.38 20.68 11.39
C ASP A 55 -3.06 20.87 10.02
N GLU A 56 -2.46 20.33 8.94
CA GLU A 56 -3.00 20.40 7.59
C GLU A 56 -4.34 19.65 7.42
N SER A 57 -4.67 18.74 8.34
CA SER A 57 -5.92 17.96 8.33
C SER A 57 -6.90 18.33 9.45
N ILE A 58 -6.74 19.50 10.10
CA ILE A 58 -7.49 19.87 11.32
C ILE A 58 -9.03 19.88 11.19
N GLN A 59 -9.57 19.99 9.98
CA GLN A 59 -11.01 19.91 9.71
C GLN A 59 -11.43 18.63 8.97
N VAL A 60 -10.52 17.67 8.82
CA VAL A 60 -10.78 16.38 8.17
C VAL A 60 -11.11 15.35 9.25
N THR A 61 -12.38 14.97 9.33
CA THR A 61 -12.88 14.01 10.31
C THR A 61 -13.96 13.11 9.70
N GLY A 62 -14.16 11.93 10.28
CA GLY A 62 -15.16 10.94 9.82
C GLY A 62 -14.96 10.42 8.40
N SER A 63 -13.81 10.72 7.79
CA SER A 63 -13.49 10.39 6.40
C SER A 63 -12.43 9.29 6.34
N THR A 64 -12.48 8.47 5.31
CA THR A 64 -11.45 7.47 5.01
C THR A 64 -10.54 8.00 3.92
N VAL A 65 -9.22 7.97 4.14
CA VAL A 65 -8.21 8.32 3.14
C VAL A 65 -7.57 7.03 2.64
N THR A 66 -7.82 6.70 1.38
CA THR A 66 -7.29 5.47 0.77
C THR A 66 -5.89 5.69 0.23
N VAL A 67 -4.97 4.77 0.55
CA VAL A 67 -3.59 4.74 0.06
C VAL A 67 -3.33 3.38 -0.61
N ASP A 68 -3.78 3.23 -1.85
CA ASP A 68 -3.84 1.93 -2.53
C ASP A 68 -3.36 1.94 -3.99
N GLY A 69 -2.74 3.04 -4.44
CA GLY A 69 -2.26 3.17 -5.82
C GLY A 69 -3.39 3.26 -6.85
N GLY A 70 -4.60 3.61 -6.40
CA GLY A 70 -5.80 3.75 -7.22
C GLY A 70 -6.62 2.48 -7.36
N ASP A 71 -6.29 1.39 -6.67
CA ASP A 71 -6.95 0.10 -6.82
C ASP A 71 -8.47 0.16 -6.59
N THR A 72 -8.92 0.91 -5.59
CA THR A 72 -10.36 1.11 -5.26
C THR A 72 -11.11 1.92 -6.31
N ALA A 73 -10.42 2.66 -7.18
CA ALA A 73 -11.03 3.50 -8.21
C ALA A 73 -11.27 2.76 -9.55
N ARG A 74 -10.85 1.50 -9.66
CA ARG A 74 -11.07 0.64 -10.84
C ARG A 74 -12.36 -0.16 -10.70
#